data_AF-A0A3D3H2M4-F1
#
_entry.id   AF-A0A3D3H2M4-F1
#
_cell.length_a   1.000
_cell.length_b   1.000
_cell.length_c   1.000
_cell.angle_alpha   90.00
_cell.angle_beta   90.00
_cell.angle_gamma   90.00
#
_symmetry.space_group_name_H-M   'P 1'
#
loop_
_entity.id
_entity.type
_entity.pdbx_description
1 polymer ?
#
loop_
_entity_poly.entity_id
_entity_poly.type
_entity_poly.pdbx_seq_one_letter_code
_entity_poly.pdbx_strand_id
1 'polypeptide(L)'
;MNNMILCNLLVSLFLILTTNSALADTQQRNIYSKSINAKCYVVLASGNESILLYRLKAKKLKSLPQRVNGSKVATSKSNKKVSVLKVHECVVDEDEFSSARAKSLDKNFAR
;
A
#
# COMPACT_ATOMS: atom_id res chain seq x y z
N MET A 1 -28.82 49.99 26.37
CA MET A 1 -28.37 49.93 24.97
C MET A 1 -27.01 49.24 24.77
N ASN A 2 -26.44 48.57 25.78
CA ASN A 2 -25.13 47.89 25.66
C ASN A 2 -25.21 46.41 25.27
N ASN A 3 -26.37 45.75 25.42
CA ASN A 3 -26.54 44.32 25.11
C ASN A 3 -26.87 44.04 23.63
N MET A 4 -27.22 45.07 22.84
CA MET A 4 -27.56 44.92 21.41
C MET A 4 -26.32 45.03 20.51
N ILE A 5 -25.23 45.60 21.03
CA ILE A 5 -23.94 45.73 20.33
C ILE A 5 -23.10 44.46 20.53
N LEU A 6 -23.19 43.82 21.69
CA LEU A 6 -22.49 42.55 21.98
C LEU A 6 -22.93 41.39 21.07
N CYS A 7 -24.22 41.31 20.71
CA CYS A 7 -24.72 40.25 19.82
C CYS A 7 -24.19 40.37 18.38
N ASN A 8 -23.97 41.59 17.88
CA ASN A 8 -23.48 41.80 16.51
C ASN A 8 -21.97 41.47 16.36
N LEU A 9 -21.19 41.60 17.42
CA LEU A 9 -19.77 41.21 17.45
C LEU A 9 -19.58 39.68 17.42
N LEU A 10 -20.49 38.92 18.02
CA LEU A 10 -20.42 37.46 18.06
C LEU A 10 -20.78 36.81 16.71
N VAL A 11 -21.70 37.42 15.94
CA VAL A 11 -22.11 36.90 14.63
C VAL A 11 -21.05 37.13 13.56
N SER A 12 -20.27 38.22 13.65
CA SER A 12 -19.22 38.53 12.67
C SER A 12 -18.00 37.61 12.74
N LEU A 13 -17.76 36.92 13.87
CA LEU A 13 -16.59 36.05 14.04
C LEU A 13 -16.79 34.65 13.41
N PHE A 14 -18.03 34.26 13.12
CA PHE A 14 -18.36 32.94 12.57
C PHE A 14 -18.22 32.83 11.04
N LEU A 15 -17.98 33.94 10.34
CA LEU A 15 -18.01 34.00 8.87
C LEU A 15 -16.66 33.70 8.18
N ILE A 16 -15.58 33.44 8.92
CA ILE A 16 -14.22 33.29 8.34
C ILE A 16 -13.81 31.82 8.13
N LEU A 17 -14.67 30.83 8.43
CA LEU A 17 -14.28 29.40 8.40
C LEU A 17 -14.63 28.60 7.13
N THR A 18 -15.04 29.24 6.04
CA THR A 18 -15.27 28.55 4.76
C THR A 18 -14.45 29.29 3.69
N THR A 19 -13.54 28.72 2.91
CA THR A 19 -13.39 27.39 2.32
C THR A 19 -11.93 27.25 1.87
N ASN A 20 -11.29 26.11 2.12
CA ASN A 20 -10.04 25.73 1.44
C ASN A 20 -9.98 24.21 1.31
N SER A 21 -10.76 23.66 0.39
CA SER A 21 -10.70 22.23 0.05
C SER A 21 -10.63 22.04 -1.46
N ALA A 22 -9.62 22.63 -2.11
CA ALA A 22 -9.37 22.42 -3.54
C ALA A 22 -7.98 21.85 -3.86
N LEU A 23 -7.08 21.66 -2.89
CA LEU A 23 -5.72 21.15 -3.13
C LEU A 23 -5.50 19.67 -2.78
N ALA A 24 -6.44 19.00 -2.11
CA ALA A 24 -6.26 17.61 -1.67
C ALA A 24 -6.35 16.57 -2.82
N ASP A 25 -7.17 16.81 -3.85
CA ASP A 25 -7.43 15.80 -4.89
C ASP A 25 -6.25 15.64 -5.87
N THR A 26 -5.58 16.73 -6.24
CA THR A 26 -4.48 16.69 -7.22
C THR A 26 -3.23 16.01 -6.67
N GLN A 27 -2.87 16.28 -5.40
CA GLN A 27 -1.71 15.68 -4.75
C GLN A 27 -1.93 14.18 -4.49
N GLN A 28 -3.15 13.82 -4.08
CA GLN A 28 -3.54 12.44 -3.82
C GLN A 28 -3.55 11.59 -5.11
N ARG A 29 -4.09 12.11 -6.23
CA ARG A 29 -4.03 11.41 -7.54
C ARG A 29 -2.61 11.13 -8.01
N ASN A 30 -1.65 12.03 -7.77
CA ASN A 30 -0.27 11.88 -8.19
C ASN A 30 0.45 10.75 -7.42
N ILE A 31 0.24 10.65 -6.11
CA ILE A 31 0.80 9.57 -5.28
C ILE A 31 0.27 8.20 -5.74
N TYR A 32 -1.02 8.10 -6.06
CA TYR A 32 -1.64 6.85 -6.50
C TYR A 32 -1.25 6.39 -7.91
N SER A 33 -0.71 7.28 -8.76
CA SER A 33 -0.25 6.95 -10.11
C SER A 33 1.23 6.53 -10.15
N LYS A 34 2.02 6.86 -9.12
CA LYS A 34 3.44 6.52 -8.99
C LYS A 34 3.67 5.01 -9.01
N SER A 35 4.70 4.58 -9.74
CA SER A 35 5.20 3.20 -9.71
C SER A 35 6.02 2.98 -8.44
N ILE A 36 5.77 1.86 -7.77
CA ILE A 36 6.51 1.38 -6.60
C ILE A 36 6.97 -0.05 -6.83
N ASN A 37 7.97 -0.47 -6.07
CA ASN A 37 8.34 -1.87 -5.91
C ASN A 37 7.62 -2.43 -4.69
N ALA A 38 7.21 -3.69 -4.77
CA ALA A 38 6.60 -4.41 -3.68
C ALA A 38 7.16 -5.82 -3.63
N LYS A 39 7.08 -6.43 -2.46
CA LYS A 39 7.47 -7.81 -2.22
C LYS A 39 6.32 -8.54 -1.54
N CYS A 40 6.12 -9.80 -1.93
CA CYS A 40 5.10 -10.66 -1.36
C CYS A 40 5.72 -11.93 -0.79
N TYR A 41 5.35 -12.26 0.44
CA TYR A 41 5.66 -13.53 1.06
C TYR A 41 4.56 -14.55 0.73
N VAL A 42 4.95 -15.66 0.10
CA VAL A 42 4.02 -16.64 -0.47
C VAL A 42 4.42 -18.08 -0.17
N VAL A 43 3.43 -18.98 -0.26
CA VAL A 43 3.63 -20.43 -0.34
C VAL A 43 3.32 -20.86 -1.76
N LEU A 44 4.25 -21.59 -2.37
CA LEU A 44 4.10 -22.18 -3.69
C LEU A 44 3.39 -23.54 -3.59
N ALA A 45 2.75 -23.99 -4.67
CA ALA A 45 2.11 -25.30 -4.73
C ALA A 45 3.08 -26.48 -4.49
N SER A 46 4.38 -26.25 -4.62
CA SER A 46 5.44 -27.20 -4.23
C SER A 46 5.66 -27.31 -2.71
N GLY A 47 4.93 -26.55 -1.88
CA GLY A 47 5.10 -26.48 -0.43
C GLY A 47 6.18 -25.48 0.04
N ASN A 48 7.06 -25.05 -0.86
CA ASN A 48 8.11 -24.07 -0.55
C ASN A 48 7.54 -22.66 -0.31
N GLU A 49 8.09 -22.00 0.70
CA GLU A 49 7.95 -20.58 0.98
C GLU A 49 8.90 -19.76 0.09
N SER A 50 8.47 -18.59 -0.38
CA SER A 50 9.29 -17.71 -1.22
C SER A 50 8.89 -16.24 -1.08
N ILE A 51 9.80 -15.36 -1.48
CA ILE A 51 9.52 -13.95 -1.71
C ILE A 51 9.44 -13.70 -3.22
N LEU A 52 8.45 -12.92 -3.63
CA LEU A 52 8.22 -12.53 -5.02
C LEU A 52 8.22 -11.01 -5.13
N LEU A 53 9.00 -10.48 -6.06
CA LEU A 53 9.11 -9.04 -6.32
C LEU A 53 8.16 -8.61 -7.44
N TYR A 54 7.56 -7.44 -7.28
CA TYR A 54 6.63 -6.85 -8.23
C TYR A 54 6.88 -5.35 -8.40
N ARG A 55 6.72 -4.87 -9.63
CA ARG A 55 6.62 -3.44 -9.94
C ARG A 55 5.18 -3.10 -10.32
N LEU A 56 4.58 -2.13 -9.64
CA LEU A 56 3.17 -1.78 -9.83
C LEU A 56 2.89 -0.32 -9.44
N LYS A 57 1.72 0.19 -9.80
CA LYS A 57 1.24 1.49 -9.30
C LYS A 57 0.87 1.38 -7.83
N ALA A 58 1.15 2.39 -7.01
CA ALA A 58 0.88 2.39 -5.57
C ALA A 58 -0.58 2.00 -5.23
N LYS A 59 -1.55 2.48 -6.02
CA LYS A 59 -2.98 2.12 -5.86
C LYS A 59 -3.30 0.62 -6.02
N LYS A 60 -2.42 -0.16 -6.65
CA LYS A 60 -2.59 -1.60 -6.90
C LYS A 60 -1.98 -2.47 -5.79
N LEU A 61 -1.33 -1.87 -4.77
CA LEU A 61 -0.71 -2.63 -3.67
C LEU A 61 -1.76 -3.41 -2.87
N LYS A 62 -2.87 -2.76 -2.51
CA LYS A 62 -3.96 -3.41 -1.74
C LYS A 62 -4.56 -4.62 -2.43
N SER A 63 -4.61 -4.63 -3.77
CA SER A 63 -5.12 -5.77 -4.55
C SER A 63 -4.03 -6.70 -5.06
N LEU A 64 -2.75 -6.46 -4.72
CA LEU A 64 -1.65 -7.33 -5.12
C LEU A 64 -1.82 -8.76 -4.59
N PRO A 65 -2.17 -9.02 -3.31
CA PRO A 65 -2.35 -10.39 -2.82
C PRO A 65 -3.34 -11.21 -3.63
N GLN A 66 -4.47 -10.60 -4.02
CA GLN A 66 -5.51 -11.25 -4.82
C GLN A 66 -5.04 -11.59 -6.23
N ARG A 67 -4.21 -10.75 -6.85
CA ARG A 67 -3.64 -11.00 -8.18
C ARG A 67 -2.55 -12.07 -8.15
N VAL A 68 -1.79 -12.13 -7.05
CA VAL A 68 -0.67 -13.06 -6.90
C VAL A 68 -1.17 -14.45 -6.53
N ASN A 69 -2.24 -14.55 -5.74
CA ASN A 69 -2.81 -15.84 -5.37
C ASN A 69 -3.27 -16.63 -6.61
N GLY A 70 -2.85 -17.90 -6.73
CA GLY A 70 -3.13 -18.75 -7.89
C GLY A 70 -2.32 -18.42 -9.15
N SER A 71 -1.52 -17.35 -9.16
CA SER A 71 -0.69 -16.99 -10.31
C SER A 71 0.47 -17.96 -10.51
N LYS A 72 0.93 -18.14 -11.75
CA LYS A 72 2.09 -18.97 -12.08
C LYS A 72 3.36 -18.13 -12.16
N VAL A 73 4.35 -18.44 -11.33
CA VAL A 73 5.61 -17.70 -11.23
C VAL A 73 6.81 -18.61 -11.49
N ALA A 74 7.83 -18.08 -12.14
CA ALA A 74 9.12 -18.77 -12.22
C ALA A 74 9.83 -18.66 -10.85
N THR A 75 10.64 -19.66 -10.52
CA THR A 75 11.43 -19.68 -9.29
C THR A 75 12.91 -19.65 -9.65
N SER A 76 13.76 -19.19 -8.75
CA SER A 76 15.22 -19.17 -8.97
C SER A 76 15.81 -20.56 -9.25
N LYS A 77 15.14 -21.63 -8.79
CA LYS A 77 15.61 -23.02 -8.95
C LYS A 77 15.24 -23.65 -10.29
N SER A 78 14.26 -23.10 -11.02
CA SER A 78 13.79 -23.69 -12.28
C SER A 78 12.98 -22.72 -13.12
N ASN A 79 13.18 -22.80 -14.45
CA ASN A 79 12.35 -22.13 -15.44
C ASN A 79 10.90 -22.65 -15.48
N LYS A 80 10.63 -23.80 -14.84
CA LYS A 80 9.27 -24.32 -14.72
C LYS A 80 8.47 -23.42 -13.77
N LYS A 81 7.38 -22.84 -14.30
CA LYS A 81 6.48 -22.00 -13.49
C LYS A 81 5.72 -22.87 -12.48
N VAL A 82 5.67 -22.41 -11.24
CA VAL A 82 4.91 -23.02 -10.14
C VAL A 82 3.78 -22.07 -9.75
N SER A 83 2.62 -22.62 -9.42
CA SER A 83 1.49 -21.81 -8.94
C SER A 83 1.71 -21.33 -7.51
N VAL A 84 1.33 -20.10 -7.22
CA VAL A 84 1.21 -19.60 -5.85
C VAL A 84 -0.03 -20.23 -5.21
N LEU A 85 0.16 -20.97 -4.12
CA LEU A 85 -0.91 -21.60 -3.35
C LEU A 85 -1.56 -20.61 -2.38
N LYS A 86 -0.73 -19.79 -1.71
CA LYS A 86 -1.18 -18.83 -0.70
C LYS A 86 -0.28 -17.61 -0.69
N VAL A 87 -0.88 -16.44 -0.48
CA VAL A 87 -0.17 -15.20 -0.17
C VAL A 87 -0.38 -14.88 1.30
N HIS A 88 0.70 -14.69 2.04
CA HIS A 88 0.64 -14.33 3.46
C HIS A 88 0.56 -12.82 3.64
N GLU A 89 1.47 -12.09 3.01
CA GLU A 89 1.53 -10.64 3.09
C GLU A 89 2.24 -10.06 1.87
N CYS A 90 1.88 -8.83 1.51
CA CYS A 90 2.57 -8.04 0.51
C CYS A 90 2.80 -6.64 1.07
N VAL A 91 4.03 -6.16 0.97
CA VAL A 91 4.46 -4.85 1.48
C VAL A 91 5.26 -4.11 0.40
N VAL A 92 5.49 -2.81 0.60
CA VAL A 92 6.44 -2.07 -0.26
C VAL A 92 7.83 -2.68 -0.06
N ASP A 93 8.68 -2.70 -1.10
CA ASP A 93 9.98 -3.40 -1.03
C ASP A 93 10.89 -2.88 0.10
N GLU A 94 10.79 -1.59 0.41
CA GLU A 94 11.53 -0.93 1.48
C GLU A 94 10.95 -1.20 2.89
N ASP A 95 9.71 -1.67 2.99
CA ASP A 95 9.05 -1.96 4.27
C ASP A 95 9.45 -3.35 4.80
N GLU A 96 9.41 -3.51 6.12
CA GLU A 96 9.55 -4.83 6.73
C GLU A 96 8.25 -5.62 6.68
N PHE A 97 8.37 -6.93 6.45
CA PHE A 97 7.28 -7.86 6.68
C PHE A 97 6.84 -7.89 8.14
N SER A 98 5.58 -8.19 8.42
CA SER A 98 5.07 -8.31 9.78
C SER A 98 5.55 -9.61 10.46
N SER A 99 5.67 -10.70 9.71
CA SER A 99 6.00 -12.01 10.29
C SER A 99 7.51 -12.21 10.43
N ALA A 100 7.95 -12.74 11.59
CA ALA A 100 9.36 -13.05 11.83
C ALA A 100 9.95 -14.02 10.79
N ARG A 101 9.13 -14.98 10.33
CA ARG A 101 9.49 -15.92 9.26
C ARG A 101 9.77 -15.19 7.94
N ALA A 102 8.86 -14.30 7.50
CA ALA A 102 9.07 -13.53 6.29
C ALA A 102 10.25 -12.57 6.41
N LYS A 103 10.43 -11.90 7.56
CA LYS A 103 11.62 -11.07 7.83
C LYS A 103 12.91 -11.87 7.68
N SER A 104 12.96 -13.09 8.23
CA SER A 104 14.12 -13.96 8.12
C SER A 104 14.37 -14.43 6.68
N LEU A 105 13.32 -14.70 5.91
CA LEU A 105 13.46 -15.07 4.50
C LEU A 105 13.95 -13.87 3.67
N ASP A 106 13.44 -12.67 3.92
CA ASP A 106 13.77 -11.44 3.19
C ASP A 106 15.23 -11.03 3.38
N LYS A 107 15.76 -11.16 4.60
CA LYS A 107 17.18 -10.92 4.89
C LYS A 107 18.12 -11.83 4.08
N ASN A 108 17.67 -13.04 3.77
CA ASN A 108 18.45 -14.01 3.00
C ASN A 108 18.08 -14.02 1.51
N PHE A 109 17.16 -13.15 1.09
CA PHE A 109 16.70 -13.08 -0.29
C PHE A 109 17.69 -12.24 -1.10
N ALA A 110 18.45 -12.89 -1.98
CA ALA A 110 19.32 -12.18 -2.93
C ALA A 110 18.44 -11.43 -3.95
N ARG A 111 18.62 -10.10 -4.01
CA ARG A 111 17.91 -9.20 -4.92
C ARG A 111 18.53 -9.17 -6.31
#